data_AF-A0A914PKX1-F1
#
_entry.id   AF-A0A914PKX1-F1
#
_cell.length_a   1.000
_cell.length_b   1.000
_cell.length_c   1.000
_cell.angle_alpha   90.00
_cell.angle_beta   90.00
_cell.angle_gamma   90.00
#
_symmetry.space_group_name_H-M   'P 1'
#
loop_
_entity.id
_entity.type
_entity.pdbx_description
1 polymer ?
#
loop_
_entity_poly.entity_id
_entity_poly.type
_entity_poly.pdbx_seq_one_letter_code
_entity_poly.pdbx_strand_id
1 'polypeptide(L)'
;MLPKDPNANRLCDATMIKAFAFIIASVVIVVLVGLVGKYHKNHVSVPPKPLTIDEVRLSIGEQLIANLKGENIRDNLHLITSDPHVAGTENNKRVGEKILNLWKKNGLEDVHFVDYNVLLSYPDYENPNHVSILDPGRRVLYQSNGTSPIIFPKEQGSPHAGVQWVAYSSPGEVEGDIVYCHYGREEDFERLKKLGIER
;
A
#
# COMPACT_ATOMS: atom_id res chain seq x y z
N MET A 1 29.62 -86.72 35.80
CA MET A 1 30.36 -86.53 34.54
C MET A 1 29.37 -86.02 33.50
N LEU A 2 29.45 -84.75 33.11
CA LEU A 2 28.56 -84.19 32.09
C LEU A 2 28.85 -84.84 30.72
N PRO A 3 27.83 -85.24 29.94
CA PRO A 3 28.04 -85.82 28.63
C PRO A 3 28.65 -84.79 27.68
N LYS A 4 29.75 -85.17 27.03
CA LYS A 4 30.41 -84.36 26.01
C LYS A 4 29.52 -84.37 24.76
N ASP A 5 29.06 -83.20 24.35
CA ASP A 5 28.19 -83.04 23.17
C ASP A 5 28.86 -83.65 21.92
N PRO A 6 28.22 -84.61 21.23
CA PRO A 6 28.78 -85.28 20.05
C PRO A 6 28.96 -84.34 18.84
N ASN A 7 28.44 -83.12 18.88
CA ASN A 7 28.57 -82.15 17.79
C ASN A 7 29.74 -81.15 17.95
N ALA A 8 30.51 -81.24 19.04
CA ALA A 8 31.50 -80.22 19.43
C ALA A 8 32.62 -79.92 18.40
N ASN A 9 32.78 -80.71 17.33
CA ASN A 9 33.84 -80.54 16.32
C ASN A 9 33.36 -80.62 14.85
N ARG A 10 32.06 -80.45 14.55
CA ARG A 10 31.59 -80.36 13.16
C ARG A 10 31.61 -78.89 12.69
N LEU A 11 32.44 -78.59 11.68
CA LEU A 11 32.51 -77.27 11.04
C LEU A 11 31.15 -76.76 10.51
N CYS A 12 30.16 -77.65 10.31
CA CYS A 12 28.82 -77.34 9.82
C CYS A 12 27.71 -77.61 10.85
N ASP A 13 27.98 -77.43 12.15
CA ASP A 13 26.90 -77.39 13.14
C ASP A 13 26.07 -76.09 13.01
N ALA A 14 24.76 -76.15 13.31
CA ALA A 14 23.83 -75.03 13.19
C ALA A 14 24.27 -73.80 14.01
N THR A 15 24.97 -74.03 15.12
CA THR A 15 25.55 -72.99 15.97
C THR A 15 26.68 -72.25 15.25
N MET A 16 27.57 -72.99 14.56
CA MET A 16 28.68 -72.42 13.80
C MET A 16 28.21 -71.67 12.55
N ILE A 17 27.18 -72.16 11.87
CA ILE A 17 26.59 -71.47 10.70
C ILE A 17 26.00 -70.12 11.12
N LYS A 18 25.30 -70.05 12.27
CA LYS A 18 24.78 -68.78 12.82
C LYS A 18 25.91 -67.81 13.17
N ALA A 19 27.02 -68.30 13.74
CA ALA A 19 28.18 -67.47 14.07
C ALA A 19 28.84 -66.88 12.80
N PHE A 20 29.05 -67.69 11.75
CA PHE A 20 29.58 -67.20 10.48
C PHE A 20 28.64 -66.22 9.78
N ALA A 21 27.33 -66.48 9.80
CA ALA A 21 26.34 -65.55 9.26
C ALA A 21 26.40 -64.19 9.97
N PHE A 22 26.59 -64.19 11.30
CA PHE A 22 26.73 -62.96 12.08
C PHE A 22 28.02 -62.19 11.74
N ILE A 23 29.13 -62.89 11.56
CA ILE A 23 30.42 -62.30 11.13
C ILE A 23 30.30 -61.70 9.73
N ILE A 24 29.68 -62.42 8.79
CA ILE A 24 29.47 -61.93 7.43
C ILE A 24 28.57 -60.69 7.45
N ALA A 25 27.45 -60.73 8.20
CA ALA A 25 26.55 -59.60 8.33
C ALA A 25 27.25 -58.37 8.92
N SER A 26 28.10 -58.55 9.93
CA SER A 26 28.85 -57.44 10.53
C SER A 26 29.91 -56.87 9.57
N VAL A 27 30.60 -57.70 8.79
CA VAL A 27 31.51 -57.22 7.73
C VAL A 27 30.75 -56.45 6.65
N VAL A 28 29.58 -56.94 6.22
CA VAL A 28 28.73 -56.24 5.24
C VAL A 28 28.28 -54.88 5.77
N ILE A 29 27.90 -54.78 7.05
CA ILE A 29 27.53 -53.50 7.67
C ILE A 29 28.72 -52.52 7.65
N VAL A 30 29.92 -52.97 8.02
CA VAL A 30 31.12 -52.11 8.00
C VAL A 30 31.41 -51.59 6.58
N VAL A 31 31.26 -52.45 5.56
CA VAL A 31 31.42 -52.04 4.16
C VAL A 31 30.37 -51.02 3.74
N LEU A 32 29.10 -51.23 4.09
CA LEU A 32 28.01 -50.30 3.77
C LEU A 32 28.23 -48.93 4.44
N VAL A 33 28.63 -48.90 5.71
CA VAL A 33 28.96 -47.65 6.42
C VAL A 33 30.14 -46.95 5.75
N GLY A 34 31.17 -47.69 5.33
CA GLY A 34 32.30 -47.14 4.58
C GLY A 34 31.88 -46.54 3.22
N LEU A 35 30.96 -47.21 2.50
CA LEU A 35 30.42 -46.72 1.24
C LEU A 35 29.58 -45.45 1.44
N VAL A 36 28.73 -45.40 2.47
CA VAL A 36 27.96 -44.19 2.84
C VAL A 36 28.89 -43.05 3.23
N GLY A 37 29.94 -43.32 4.02
CA GLY A 37 30.95 -42.33 4.39
C GLY A 37 31.70 -41.77 3.18
N LYS A 38 32.09 -42.62 2.23
CA LYS A 38 32.70 -42.20 0.96
C LYS A 38 31.74 -41.39 0.10
N TYR A 39 30.46 -41.79 0.05
CA TYR A 39 29.43 -41.07 -0.69
C TYR A 39 29.21 -39.66 -0.12
N HIS A 40 29.04 -39.52 1.19
CA HIS A 40 28.91 -38.22 1.86
C HIS A 40 30.16 -37.35 1.74
N LYS A 41 31.37 -37.94 1.80
CA LYS A 41 32.62 -37.20 1.56
C LYS A 41 32.69 -36.64 0.14
N ASN A 42 32.16 -37.35 -0.85
CA ASN A 42 32.18 -36.93 -2.25
C ASN A 42 30.99 -36.03 -2.64
N HIS A 43 29.94 -36.00 -1.82
CA HIS A 43 28.74 -35.17 -2.00
C HIS A 43 28.54 -34.28 -0.78
N VAL A 44 29.56 -33.47 -0.48
CA VAL A 44 29.46 -32.46 0.57
C VAL A 44 28.34 -31.50 0.17
N SER A 45 27.28 -31.42 0.97
CA SER A 45 26.26 -30.39 0.83
C SER A 45 26.94 -29.03 1.04
N VAL A 46 27.20 -28.31 -0.05
CA VAL A 46 27.68 -26.94 0.05
C VAL A 46 26.54 -26.14 0.66
N PRO A 47 26.69 -25.58 1.88
CA PRO A 47 25.66 -24.72 2.42
C PRO A 47 25.49 -23.54 1.45
N PRO A 48 24.25 -23.11 1.15
CA PRO A 48 24.06 -21.93 0.32
C PRO A 48 24.84 -20.77 0.93
N LYS A 49 25.60 -20.06 0.10
CA LYS A 49 26.34 -18.87 0.53
C LYS A 49 25.32 -17.92 1.20
N PRO A 50 25.57 -17.45 2.44
CA PRO A 50 24.68 -16.48 3.05
C PRO A 50 24.67 -15.22 2.18
N LEU A 51 23.47 -14.81 1.74
CA LEU A 51 23.29 -13.58 1.00
C LEU A 51 23.65 -12.40 1.91
N THR A 52 24.43 -11.46 1.39
CA THR A 52 24.69 -10.19 2.08
C THR A 52 23.44 -9.32 2.07
N ILE A 53 23.32 -8.40 3.04
CA ILE A 53 22.18 -7.45 3.11
C ILE A 53 22.05 -6.66 1.80
N ASP A 54 23.18 -6.32 1.16
CA ASP A 54 23.18 -5.58 -0.11
C ASP A 54 22.67 -6.44 -1.28
N GLU A 55 23.05 -7.72 -1.35
CA GLU A 55 22.53 -8.65 -2.37
C GLU A 55 21.01 -8.90 -2.16
N VAL A 56 20.56 -9.00 -0.92
CA VAL A 56 19.11 -9.09 -0.58
C VAL A 56 18.39 -7.80 -0.95
N ARG A 57 18.96 -6.64 -0.64
CA ARG A 57 18.36 -5.34 -0.94
C ARG A 57 18.25 -5.11 -2.45
N LEU A 58 19.28 -5.45 -3.21
CA LEU A 58 19.26 -5.33 -4.66
C LEU A 58 18.24 -6.29 -5.27
N SER A 59 18.22 -7.56 -4.85
CA SER A 59 17.29 -8.57 -5.38
C SER A 59 15.82 -8.32 -5.00
N ILE A 60 15.53 -7.88 -3.78
CA ILE A 60 14.17 -7.49 -3.37
C ILE A 60 13.76 -6.20 -4.07
N GLY A 61 14.66 -5.21 -4.16
CA GLY A 61 14.39 -3.94 -4.83
C GLY A 61 14.02 -4.14 -6.30
N GLU A 62 14.79 -4.94 -7.03
CA GLU A 62 14.50 -5.29 -8.42
C GLU A 62 13.15 -6.01 -8.55
N GLN A 63 12.85 -6.96 -7.67
CA GLN A 63 11.56 -7.66 -7.66
C GLN A 63 10.40 -6.70 -7.37
N LEU A 64 10.53 -5.76 -6.44
CA LEU A 64 9.49 -4.78 -6.14
C LEU A 64 9.20 -3.91 -7.37
N ILE A 65 10.24 -3.35 -8.00
CA ILE A 65 10.08 -2.52 -9.20
C ILE A 65 9.49 -3.33 -10.36
N ALA A 66 9.94 -4.58 -10.57
CA ALA A 66 9.42 -5.44 -11.62
C ALA A 66 7.93 -5.81 -11.44
N ASN A 67 7.45 -5.83 -10.19
CA ASN A 67 6.06 -6.08 -9.85
C ASN A 67 5.17 -4.83 -9.87
N LEU A 68 5.73 -3.63 -10.06
CA LEU A 68 4.92 -2.44 -10.33
C LEU A 68 4.36 -2.52 -11.74
N LYS A 69 3.04 -2.65 -11.82
CA LYS A 69 2.29 -2.79 -13.07
C LYS A 69 1.44 -1.56 -13.32
N GLY A 70 1.59 -0.93 -14.48
CA GLY A 70 0.88 0.30 -14.84
C GLY A 70 -0.63 0.11 -14.91
N GLU A 71 -1.07 -1.08 -15.36
CA GLU A 71 -2.46 -1.51 -15.38
C GLU A 71 -3.09 -1.50 -13.99
N ASN A 72 -2.37 -1.96 -12.96
CA ASN A 72 -2.86 -1.95 -11.58
C ASN A 72 -2.97 -0.52 -11.04
N ILE A 73 -2.02 0.36 -11.40
CA ILE A 73 -2.07 1.78 -11.01
C ILE A 73 -3.30 2.46 -11.65
N ARG A 74 -3.52 2.23 -12.94
CA ARG A 74 -4.70 2.73 -13.67
C ARG A 74 -6.00 2.24 -13.03
N ASP A 75 -6.11 0.95 -12.76
CA ASP A 75 -7.33 0.35 -12.22
C ASP A 75 -7.61 0.85 -10.78
N ASN A 76 -6.56 0.97 -9.96
CA ASN A 76 -6.66 1.57 -8.63
C ASN A 76 -7.09 3.05 -8.69
N LEU A 77 -6.54 3.81 -9.64
CA LEU A 77 -6.93 5.22 -9.85
C LEU A 77 -8.44 5.30 -10.17
N HIS A 78 -8.92 4.55 -11.15
CA HIS A 78 -10.35 4.51 -11.49
C HIS A 78 -11.22 4.12 -10.29
N LEU A 79 -10.78 3.14 -9.50
CA LEU A 79 -11.51 2.66 -8.32
C LEU A 79 -11.70 3.75 -7.25
N ILE A 80 -10.69 4.59 -7.01
CA ILE A 80 -10.73 5.61 -5.95
C ILE A 80 -11.26 6.96 -6.43
N THR A 81 -11.23 7.26 -7.74
CA THR A 81 -11.70 8.54 -8.30
C THR A 81 -13.10 8.45 -8.92
N SER A 82 -13.85 7.37 -8.70
CA SER A 82 -15.18 7.19 -9.32
C SER A 82 -16.21 8.23 -8.85
N ASP A 83 -16.04 8.79 -7.66
CA ASP A 83 -16.96 9.76 -7.04
C ASP A 83 -16.16 10.87 -6.35
N PRO A 84 -16.72 12.10 -6.21
CA PRO A 84 -16.14 13.12 -5.36
C PRO A 84 -16.05 12.64 -3.91
N HIS A 85 -14.88 12.80 -3.30
CA HIS A 85 -14.58 12.28 -1.96
C HIS A 85 -13.96 13.36 -1.07
N VAL A 86 -14.70 14.45 -0.84
CA VAL A 86 -14.28 15.53 0.06
C VAL A 86 -14.06 14.98 1.48
N ALA A 87 -13.03 15.46 2.17
CA ALA A 87 -12.72 15.04 3.54
C ALA A 87 -13.96 15.11 4.45
N GLY A 88 -14.12 14.14 5.34
CA GLY A 88 -15.26 14.05 6.28
C GLY A 88 -16.61 13.61 5.67
N THR A 89 -16.69 13.38 4.36
CA THR A 89 -17.92 12.88 3.73
C THR A 89 -18.01 11.35 3.71
N GLU A 90 -19.23 10.82 3.55
CA GLU A 90 -19.45 9.37 3.40
C GLU A 90 -18.76 8.80 2.15
N ASN A 91 -18.65 9.57 1.07
CA ASN A 91 -17.92 9.14 -0.13
C ASN A 91 -16.43 8.92 0.17
N ASN A 92 -15.81 9.82 0.94
CA ASN A 92 -14.42 9.68 1.37
C ASN A 92 -14.22 8.47 2.28
N LYS A 93 -15.19 8.18 3.16
CA LYS A 93 -15.18 6.94 3.96
C LYS A 93 -15.23 5.69 3.08
N ARG A 94 -16.10 5.65 2.07
CA ARG A 94 -16.16 4.53 1.10
C ARG A 94 -14.85 4.34 0.34
N VAL A 95 -14.15 5.42 -0.02
CA VAL A 95 -12.79 5.32 -0.59
C VAL A 95 -11.82 4.71 0.42
N GLY A 96 -11.86 5.13 1.68
CA GLY A 96 -11.10 4.51 2.76
C GLY A 96 -11.38 3.01 2.91
N GLU A 97 -12.64 2.58 2.82
CA GLU A 97 -13.03 1.16 2.87
C GLU A 97 -12.47 0.37 1.67
N LYS A 98 -12.48 0.95 0.46
CA LYS A 98 -11.85 0.34 -0.72
C LYS A 98 -10.35 0.13 -0.49
N ILE A 99 -9.65 1.11 0.07
CA ILE A 99 -8.21 1.03 0.37
C ILE A 99 -7.94 -0.03 1.44
N LEU A 100 -8.72 -0.03 2.53
CA LEU A 100 -8.62 -1.03 3.60
C LEU A 100 -8.76 -2.46 3.06
N ASN A 101 -9.74 -2.67 2.18
CA ASN A 101 -9.97 -3.97 1.55
C ASN A 101 -8.83 -4.37 0.61
N LEU A 102 -8.29 -3.42 -0.16
CA LEU A 102 -7.11 -3.66 -1.01
C LEU A 102 -5.90 -4.06 -0.16
N TRP A 103 -5.62 -3.37 0.93
CA TRP A 103 -4.49 -3.67 1.80
C TRP A 103 -4.60 -5.06 2.42
N LYS A 104 -5.75 -5.40 2.99
CA LYS A 104 -6.01 -6.74 3.54
C LYS A 104 -5.87 -7.81 2.47
N LYS A 105 -6.43 -7.59 1.27
CA LYS A 105 -6.33 -8.52 0.14
C LYS A 105 -4.89 -8.76 -0.31
N ASN A 106 -4.03 -7.76 -0.22
CA ASN A 106 -2.61 -7.86 -0.59
C ASN A 106 -1.71 -8.36 0.57
N GLY A 107 -2.30 -8.86 1.65
CA GLY A 107 -1.58 -9.52 2.73
C GLY A 107 -1.05 -8.59 3.83
N LEU A 108 -1.49 -7.34 3.89
CA LEU A 108 -1.20 -6.49 5.04
C LEU A 108 -2.07 -6.88 6.24
N GLU A 109 -1.42 -7.02 7.38
CA GLU A 109 -2.04 -7.32 8.68
C GLU A 109 -2.36 -6.02 9.43
N ASP A 110 -3.19 -6.10 10.47
CA ASP A 110 -3.54 -4.99 11.37
C ASP A 110 -4.07 -3.71 10.70
N VAL A 111 -4.73 -3.84 9.55
CA VAL A 111 -5.33 -2.70 8.84
C VAL A 111 -6.63 -2.24 9.52
N HIS A 112 -6.66 -1.01 10.02
CA HIS A 112 -7.80 -0.39 10.71
C HIS A 112 -7.88 1.13 10.43
N PHE A 113 -9.04 1.72 10.70
CA PHE A 113 -9.21 3.17 10.65
C PHE A 113 -8.74 3.82 11.96
N VAL A 114 -8.22 5.04 11.85
CA VAL A 114 -7.89 5.89 12.99
C VAL A 114 -8.63 7.21 12.80
N ASP A 115 -9.61 7.45 13.67
CA ASP A 115 -10.53 8.57 13.53
C ASP A 115 -10.09 9.76 14.39
N TYR A 116 -10.29 10.96 13.85
CA TYR A 116 -10.01 12.22 14.53
C TYR A 116 -11.19 13.18 14.36
N ASN A 117 -11.56 13.85 15.44
CA ASN A 117 -12.50 14.97 15.40
C ASN A 117 -11.72 16.25 15.10
N VAL A 118 -11.82 16.72 13.87
CA VAL A 118 -11.13 17.93 13.38
C VAL A 118 -12.15 18.95 12.90
N LEU A 119 -11.80 20.24 13.01
CA LEU A 119 -12.61 21.31 12.43
C LEU A 119 -12.47 21.27 10.91
N LEU A 120 -13.59 21.11 10.20
CA LEU A 120 -13.66 21.19 8.74
C LEU A 120 -14.55 22.37 8.33
N SER A 121 -14.49 22.75 7.07
CA SER A 121 -15.27 23.85 6.49
C SER A 121 -15.87 23.43 5.16
N TYR A 122 -17.19 23.56 5.04
CA TYR A 122 -17.98 23.22 3.87
C TYR A 122 -18.81 24.43 3.43
N PRO A 123 -19.11 24.57 2.13
CA PRO A 123 -20.06 25.56 1.66
C PRO A 123 -21.49 25.12 1.95
N ASP A 124 -22.44 26.04 1.77
CA ASP A 124 -23.82 25.64 1.52
C ASP A 124 -23.92 25.11 0.08
N TYR A 125 -24.22 23.81 -0.06
CA TYR A 125 -24.32 23.15 -1.36
C TYR A 125 -25.63 23.49 -2.10
N GLU A 126 -26.67 23.89 -1.38
CA GLU A 126 -27.96 24.28 -1.95
C GLU A 126 -27.96 25.77 -2.33
N ASN A 127 -27.17 26.58 -1.61
CA ASN A 127 -26.99 28.01 -1.89
C ASN A 127 -25.50 28.35 -2.10
N PRO A 128 -24.93 28.04 -3.29
CA PRO A 128 -23.53 28.32 -3.58
C PRO A 128 -23.15 29.79 -3.41
N ASN A 129 -21.93 30.02 -2.93
CA ASN A 129 -21.34 31.35 -2.84
C ASN A 129 -21.26 31.98 -4.23
N HIS A 130 -21.59 33.27 -4.33
CA HIS A 130 -21.55 33.99 -5.59
C HIS A 130 -20.93 35.39 -5.42
N VAL A 131 -20.56 35.96 -6.56
CA VAL A 131 -20.05 37.34 -6.67
C VAL A 131 -20.91 38.05 -7.69
N SER A 132 -21.38 39.24 -7.33
CA SER A 132 -22.27 40.05 -8.16
C SER A 132 -21.65 41.41 -8.49
N ILE A 133 -21.93 41.90 -9.70
CA ILE A 133 -21.64 43.28 -10.11
C ILE A 133 -22.96 44.04 -10.10
N LEU A 134 -23.03 45.11 -9.34
CA LEU A 134 -24.22 45.93 -9.18
C LEU A 134 -24.08 47.24 -9.97
N ASP A 135 -25.20 47.78 -10.46
CA ASP A 135 -25.25 49.16 -10.95
C ASP A 135 -25.50 50.17 -9.79
N PRO A 136 -25.42 51.49 -10.03
CA PRO A 136 -25.68 52.49 -8.99
C PRO A 136 -27.08 52.43 -8.36
N GLY A 137 -28.05 51.79 -9.03
CA GLY A 137 -29.40 51.53 -8.52
C GLY A 137 -29.51 50.22 -7.75
N ARG A 138 -28.40 49.56 -7.43
CA ARG A 138 -28.30 48.23 -6.77
C ARG A 138 -28.94 47.09 -7.57
N ARG A 139 -29.07 47.24 -8.88
CA ARG A 139 -29.52 46.14 -9.74
C ARG A 139 -28.34 45.27 -10.14
N VAL A 140 -28.52 43.96 -10.08
CA VAL A 140 -27.54 42.96 -10.52
C VAL A 140 -27.34 43.06 -12.03
N LEU A 141 -26.14 43.45 -12.45
CA LEU A 141 -25.69 43.44 -13.85
C LEU A 141 -25.09 42.08 -14.24
N TYR A 142 -24.43 41.43 -13.28
CA TYR A 142 -23.82 40.12 -13.46
C TYR A 142 -23.79 39.40 -12.11
N GLN A 143 -23.91 38.08 -12.15
CA GLN A 143 -23.76 37.20 -10.99
C GLN A 143 -23.04 35.92 -11.40
N SER A 144 -22.04 35.52 -10.61
CA SER A 144 -21.37 34.24 -10.79
C SER A 144 -22.26 33.09 -10.30
N ASN A 145 -22.10 31.90 -10.89
CA ASN A 145 -22.94 30.74 -10.58
C ASN A 145 -22.52 30.02 -9.28
N GLY A 146 -21.32 30.30 -8.73
CA GLY A 146 -20.76 29.57 -7.59
C GLY A 146 -20.42 28.10 -7.84
N THR A 147 -20.75 27.59 -9.02
CA THR A 147 -20.52 26.20 -9.43
C THR A 147 -19.79 26.11 -10.76
N SER A 148 -18.87 25.14 -10.86
CA SER A 148 -18.24 24.77 -12.12
C SER A 148 -19.27 24.21 -13.12
N PRO A 149 -19.17 24.53 -14.43
CA PRO A 149 -20.01 23.91 -15.44
C PRO A 149 -19.70 22.42 -15.56
N ILE A 150 -20.75 21.62 -15.79
CA ILE A 150 -20.62 20.18 -16.05
C ILE A 150 -20.25 19.99 -17.53
N ILE A 151 -19.02 19.55 -17.78
CA ILE A 151 -18.50 19.19 -19.11
C ILE A 151 -18.71 17.69 -19.37
N PHE A 152 -18.45 16.87 -18.35
CA PHE A 152 -18.62 15.41 -18.40
C PHE A 152 -19.61 14.96 -17.33
N PRO A 153 -20.90 14.79 -17.65
CA PRO A 153 -21.94 14.47 -16.67
C PRO A 153 -21.66 13.23 -15.82
N LYS A 154 -20.97 12.23 -16.38
CA LYS A 154 -20.60 11.00 -15.66
C LYS A 154 -19.58 11.23 -14.54
N GLU A 155 -18.76 12.29 -14.65
CA GLU A 155 -17.66 12.56 -13.70
C GLU A 155 -17.98 13.77 -12.81
N GLN A 156 -18.70 14.75 -13.36
CA GLN A 156 -18.90 16.07 -12.75
C GLN A 156 -20.36 16.32 -12.36
N GLY A 157 -21.28 15.41 -12.72
CA GLY A 157 -22.72 15.57 -12.47
C GLY A 157 -23.17 15.31 -11.04
N SER A 158 -22.26 14.97 -10.12
CA SER A 158 -22.60 14.84 -8.70
C SER A 158 -22.91 16.22 -8.10
N PRO A 159 -24.01 16.38 -7.33
CA PRO A 159 -24.42 17.67 -6.77
C PRO A 159 -23.31 18.40 -6.00
N HIS A 160 -22.44 17.64 -5.32
CA HIS A 160 -21.36 18.18 -4.48
C HIS A 160 -20.05 18.44 -5.23
N ALA A 161 -19.95 18.06 -6.52
CA ALA A 161 -18.69 18.16 -7.28
C ALA A 161 -18.39 19.57 -7.79
N GLY A 162 -19.44 20.36 -8.04
CA GLY A 162 -19.33 21.62 -8.76
C GLY A 162 -19.12 22.84 -7.87
N VAL A 163 -19.53 22.79 -6.60
CA VAL A 163 -19.56 23.96 -5.72
C VAL A 163 -18.14 24.42 -5.38
N GLN A 164 -17.88 25.71 -5.58
CA GLN A 164 -16.58 26.34 -5.34
C GLN A 164 -16.60 27.14 -4.03
N TRP A 165 -15.55 27.01 -3.20
CA TRP A 165 -15.43 27.80 -1.97
C TRP A 165 -14.00 27.93 -1.49
N VAL A 166 -13.78 28.90 -0.59
CA VAL A 166 -12.54 29.05 0.18
C VAL A 166 -12.80 28.50 1.58
N ALA A 167 -12.20 27.34 1.89
CA ALA A 167 -12.36 26.73 3.20
C ALA A 167 -11.90 27.69 4.32
N TYR A 168 -12.66 27.74 5.41
CA TYR A 168 -12.45 28.59 6.59
C TYR A 168 -12.65 30.09 6.37
N SER A 169 -13.13 30.53 5.20
CA SER A 169 -13.59 31.91 5.04
C SER A 169 -14.73 32.20 6.00
N SER A 170 -14.73 33.41 6.59
CA SER A 170 -15.88 33.89 7.36
C SER A 170 -17.13 33.96 6.48
N PRO A 171 -18.30 33.58 7.00
CA PRO A 171 -19.56 33.81 6.31
C PRO A 171 -19.90 35.31 6.34
N GLY A 172 -20.44 35.83 5.25
CA GLY A 172 -20.89 37.22 5.17
C GLY A 172 -21.03 37.71 3.74
N GLU A 173 -21.71 38.85 3.60
CA GLU A 173 -21.84 39.59 2.34
C GLU A 173 -21.12 40.93 2.51
N VAL A 174 -20.26 41.27 1.56
CA VAL A 174 -19.51 42.54 1.54
C VAL A 174 -19.66 43.18 0.16
N GLU A 175 -19.78 44.51 0.15
CA GLU A 175 -19.95 45.32 -1.06
C GLU A 175 -18.87 46.42 -1.05
N GLY A 176 -18.24 46.67 -2.19
CA GLY A 176 -17.20 47.69 -2.32
C GLY A 176 -16.57 47.74 -3.72
N ASP A 177 -15.75 48.76 -3.93
CA ASP A 177 -15.01 48.94 -5.18
C ASP A 177 -13.93 47.85 -5.34
N ILE A 178 -13.70 47.44 -6.58
CA ILE A 178 -12.78 46.35 -6.92
C ILE A 178 -11.39 46.92 -7.20
N VAL A 179 -10.38 46.39 -6.53
CA VAL A 179 -8.96 46.68 -6.78
C VAL A 179 -8.24 45.39 -7.15
N TYR A 180 -7.50 45.41 -8.27
CA TYR A 180 -6.64 44.29 -8.65
C TYR A 180 -5.32 44.31 -7.86
N CYS A 181 -5.06 43.26 -7.08
CA CYS A 181 -3.90 43.15 -6.19
C CYS A 181 -2.99 41.96 -6.56
N HIS A 182 -2.70 41.77 -7.84
CA HIS A 182 -1.77 40.73 -8.33
C HIS A 182 -1.90 39.35 -7.65
N TYR A 183 -0.90 38.88 -6.89
CA TYR A 183 -0.94 37.59 -6.18
C TYR A 183 -1.45 37.70 -4.74
N GLY A 184 -1.81 38.91 -4.28
CA GLY A 184 -2.30 39.15 -2.92
C GLY A 184 -1.23 38.97 -1.85
N ARG A 185 0.04 39.20 -2.18
CA ARG A 185 1.15 39.12 -1.21
C ARG A 185 1.37 40.46 -0.52
N GLU A 186 2.12 40.45 0.58
CA GLU A 186 2.43 41.67 1.34
C GLU A 186 3.06 42.75 0.46
N GLU A 187 4.00 42.39 -0.42
CA GLU A 187 4.63 43.32 -1.35
C GLU A 187 3.66 43.93 -2.39
N ASP A 188 2.60 43.20 -2.76
CA ASP A 188 1.57 43.68 -3.68
C ASP A 188 0.72 44.76 -3.00
N PHE A 189 0.36 44.56 -1.73
CA PHE A 189 -0.35 45.57 -0.94
C PHE A 189 0.51 46.82 -0.68
N GLU A 190 1.78 46.65 -0.35
CA GLU A 190 2.71 47.77 -0.18
C GLU A 190 2.87 48.57 -1.48
N ARG A 191 2.85 47.89 -2.63
CA ARG A 191 2.86 48.55 -3.93
C ARG A 191 1.59 49.37 -4.16
N LEU A 192 0.41 48.81 -3.87
CA LEU A 192 -0.86 49.54 -3.99
C LEU A 192 -0.86 50.80 -3.13
N LYS A 193 -0.37 50.70 -1.89
CA LYS A 193 -0.23 51.83 -0.97
C LYS A 193 0.69 52.91 -1.53
N LYS A 194 1.85 52.53 -2.10
CA LYS A 194 2.77 53.49 -2.76
C LYS A 194 2.16 54.17 -3.99
N LEU A 195 1.19 53.53 -4.63
CA LEU A 195 0.41 54.12 -5.74
C LEU A 195 -0.73 55.03 -5.26
N GLY A 196 -0.91 55.19 -3.94
CA GLY A 196 -1.98 56.01 -3.36
C GLY A 196 -3.36 55.34 -3.41
N ILE A 197 -3.41 54.03 -3.61
CA ILE A 197 -4.67 53.26 -3.54
C ILE A 197 -4.84 52.83 -2.09
N GLU A 198 -5.66 53.58 -1.35
CA GLU A 198 -6.04 53.30 0.04
C GLU A 198 -7.51 52.84 0.10
N ARG A 199 -7.89 52.19 1.21
CA ARG A 199 -9.24 51.63 1.44
C ARG A 199 -10.32 52.69 1.51
#